data_AF-A0A2G6ISC5-F1
#
_entry.id   AF-A0A2G6ISC5-F1
#
_cell.length_a   1.000
_cell.length_b   1.000
_cell.length_c   1.000
_cell.angle_alpha   90.00
_cell.angle_beta   90.00
_cell.angle_gamma   90.00
#
_symmetry.space_group_name_H-M   'P 1'
#
loop_
_entity.id
_entity.type
_entity.pdbx_description
1 polymer ?
#
loop_
_entity_poly.entity_id
_entity_poly.type
_entity_poly.pdbx_seq_one_letter_code
_entity_poly.pdbx_strand_id
1 'polypeptide(L)'
;MGQEYRALFGTTALGYRRQYLHHYGHVLRKGGEKISFARCNQMIADAAYLRSRRADVTYVMIEPNPNLFARPIYREADIALCIALSDNPNAASLMKLYFANKDRTGQGSSLFEAKPNVSLDDYTTVINVNASHFARMIKDAYEAEHGTDYCVILRLNNEGAEVEVIKSFEATFGPRLEGVLGSLADVAKVHGQPELNAIYDFMKSKGIPFIPLYSAFTSWPDAIAFVRGKVEGTL
;
A
#
# COMPACT_ATOMS: atom_id res chain seq x y z
N MET A 1 -5.89 -1.06 -1.55
CA MET A 1 -5.09 -2.28 -1.35
C MET A 1 -5.48 -3.39 -2.33
N GLY A 2 -6.75 -3.78 -2.43
CA GLY A 2 -7.14 -4.87 -3.33
C GLY A 2 -6.90 -4.61 -4.83
N GLN A 3 -7.00 -3.37 -5.31
CA GLN A 3 -6.73 -3.05 -6.72
C GLN A 3 -5.23 -3.18 -7.06
N GLU A 4 -4.38 -2.74 -6.14
CA GLU A 4 -2.92 -2.75 -6.28
C GLU A 4 -2.37 -4.17 -6.21
N TYR A 5 -2.90 -5.00 -5.33
CA TYR A 5 -2.60 -6.44 -5.34
C TYR A 5 -3.04 -7.09 -6.65
N ARG A 6 -4.24 -6.75 -7.16
CA ARG A 6 -4.67 -7.26 -8.47
C ARG A 6 -3.77 -6.76 -9.58
N ALA A 7 -3.24 -5.55 -9.53
CA ALA A 7 -2.24 -5.12 -10.50
C ALA A 7 -1.05 -6.08 -10.44
N LEU A 8 -0.39 -6.21 -9.29
CA LEU A 8 0.80 -7.05 -9.18
C LEU A 8 0.56 -8.53 -9.55
N PHE A 9 -0.49 -9.15 -9.03
CA PHE A 9 -0.65 -10.62 -9.05
C PHE A 9 -1.96 -11.13 -9.67
N GLY A 10 -3.02 -10.32 -9.71
CA GLY A 10 -4.37 -10.80 -10.08
C GLY A 10 -4.83 -10.49 -11.52
N THR A 11 -4.18 -9.56 -12.22
CA THR A 11 -4.69 -9.05 -13.51
C THR A 11 -4.07 -9.81 -14.68
N THR A 12 -4.91 -10.39 -15.53
CA THR A 12 -4.46 -11.07 -16.74
C THR A 12 -3.99 -10.08 -17.82
N ALA A 13 -3.23 -10.56 -18.81
CA ALA A 13 -2.81 -9.73 -19.94
C ALA A 13 -3.99 -9.08 -20.68
N LEU A 14 -5.11 -9.80 -20.84
CA LEU A 14 -6.33 -9.24 -21.42
C LEU A 14 -6.95 -8.17 -20.51
N GLY A 15 -6.96 -8.38 -19.20
CA GLY A 15 -7.40 -7.40 -18.22
C GLY A 15 -6.62 -6.10 -18.31
N TYR A 16 -5.30 -6.19 -18.40
CA TYR A 16 -4.42 -5.04 -18.61
C TYR A 16 -4.70 -4.30 -19.91
N ARG A 17 -4.83 -5.03 -21.03
CA ARG A 17 -5.16 -4.43 -22.33
C ARG A 17 -6.50 -3.70 -22.30
N ARG A 18 -7.52 -4.26 -21.63
CA ARG A 18 -8.81 -3.58 -21.45
C ARG A 18 -8.63 -2.27 -20.68
N GLN A 19 -7.91 -2.28 -19.56
CA GLN A 19 -7.65 -1.09 -18.77
C GLN A 19 -6.86 -0.03 -19.56
N TYR A 20 -5.86 -0.45 -20.33
CA TYR A 20 -5.12 0.42 -21.24
C TYR A 20 -6.04 1.10 -22.27
N LEU A 21 -6.94 0.35 -22.91
CA LEU A 21 -7.89 0.92 -23.87
C LEU A 21 -8.85 1.92 -23.21
N HIS A 22 -9.33 1.62 -21.99
CA HIS A 22 -10.14 2.54 -21.21
C HIS A 22 -9.37 3.83 -20.85
N HIS A 23 -8.13 3.69 -20.37
CA HIS A 23 -7.24 4.82 -20.06
C HIS A 23 -6.96 5.66 -21.29
N TYR A 24 -6.58 5.03 -22.40
CA TYR A 24 -6.31 5.70 -23.67
C TYR A 24 -7.53 6.47 -24.18
N GLY A 25 -8.72 5.85 -24.15
CA GLY A 25 -9.96 6.51 -24.52
C GLY A 25 -10.34 7.65 -23.57
N HIS A 26 -10.00 7.57 -22.28
CA HIS A 26 -10.16 8.68 -21.34
C HIS A 26 -9.22 9.83 -21.70
N VAL A 27 -7.93 9.56 -21.93
CA VAL A 27 -6.93 10.56 -22.26
C VAL A 27 -7.23 11.26 -23.58
N LEU A 28 -7.72 10.55 -24.59
CA LEU A 28 -8.15 11.16 -25.85
C LEU A 28 -9.32 12.15 -25.67
N ARG A 29 -10.25 11.89 -24.74
CA ARG A 29 -11.44 12.71 -24.53
C ARG A 29 -11.23 13.86 -23.54
N LYS A 30 -10.46 13.63 -22.48
CA LYS A 30 -10.34 14.53 -21.32
C LYS A 30 -8.90 15.01 -21.06
N GLY A 31 -7.93 14.59 -21.86
CA GLY A 31 -6.52 14.80 -21.59
C GLY A 31 -5.99 13.93 -20.44
N GLY A 32 -4.74 14.17 -20.05
CA GLY A 32 -4.05 13.42 -19.00
C GLY A 32 -2.77 12.75 -19.47
N GLU A 33 -2.13 12.03 -18.54
CA GLU A 33 -0.86 11.36 -18.81
C GLU A 33 -1.05 10.16 -19.73
N LYS A 34 -0.26 10.12 -20.81
CA LYS A 34 -0.27 9.02 -21.78
C LYS A 34 0.69 7.92 -21.36
N ILE A 35 0.22 6.68 -21.36
CA ILE A 35 1.08 5.50 -21.34
C ILE A 35 1.24 5.02 -22.77
N SER A 36 2.47 4.77 -23.21
CA SER A 36 2.71 4.20 -24.54
C SER A 36 2.31 2.72 -24.57
N PHE A 37 1.95 2.23 -25.76
CA PHE A 37 1.66 0.81 -25.96
C PHE A 37 2.86 -0.08 -25.56
N ALA A 38 4.08 0.36 -25.86
CA ALA A 38 5.31 -0.33 -25.45
C ALA A 38 5.42 -0.44 -23.92
N ARG A 39 5.18 0.67 -23.19
CA ARG A 39 5.20 0.68 -21.71
C ARG A 39 4.11 -0.21 -21.11
N CYS A 40 2.92 -0.24 -21.73
CA CYS A 40 1.86 -1.16 -21.31
C CYS A 40 2.25 -2.62 -21.51
N ASN A 41 2.88 -2.98 -22.64
CA ASN A 41 3.33 -4.35 -22.89
C ASN A 41 4.44 -4.76 -21.93
N GLN A 42 5.37 -3.85 -21.61
CA GLN A 42 6.41 -4.10 -20.61
C GLN A 42 5.79 -4.40 -19.24
N MET A 43 4.86 -3.55 -18.77
CA MET A 43 4.14 -3.78 -17.52
C MET A 43 3.40 -5.13 -17.49
N ILE A 44 2.79 -5.54 -18.61
CA ILE A 44 2.14 -6.86 -18.72
C ILE A 44 3.16 -8.00 -18.55
N ALA A 45 4.34 -7.86 -19.16
CA ALA A 45 5.43 -8.84 -19.05
C ALA A 45 5.98 -8.89 -17.63
N ASP A 46 6.19 -7.73 -16.99
CA ASP A 46 6.68 -7.65 -15.61
C ASP A 46 5.68 -8.26 -14.63
N ALA A 47 4.40 -7.95 -14.77
CA ALA A 47 3.35 -8.57 -13.95
C ALA A 47 3.24 -10.08 -14.21
N ALA A 48 3.48 -10.54 -15.44
CA ALA A 48 3.51 -11.99 -15.75
C ALA A 48 4.68 -12.70 -15.06
N TYR A 49 5.86 -12.06 -15.05
CA TYR A 49 7.01 -12.55 -14.30
C TYR A 49 6.69 -12.65 -12.81
N LEU A 50 6.18 -11.58 -12.20
CA LEU A 50 5.79 -11.58 -10.78
C LEU A 50 4.79 -12.70 -10.45
N ARG A 51 3.79 -12.92 -11.30
CA ARG A 51 2.86 -14.05 -11.13
C ARG A 51 3.54 -15.41 -11.19
N SER A 52 4.49 -15.61 -12.10
CA SER A 52 5.25 -16.87 -12.17
C SER A 52 6.18 -17.10 -10.96
N ARG A 53 6.52 -16.03 -10.23
CA ARG A 53 7.38 -16.03 -9.04
C ARG A 53 6.59 -15.72 -7.75
N ARG A 54 5.26 -15.90 -7.76
CA ARG A 54 4.38 -15.57 -6.62
C ARG A 54 4.79 -16.27 -5.31
N ALA A 55 5.38 -17.48 -5.42
CA ALA A 55 5.87 -18.24 -4.28
C ALA A 55 7.08 -17.60 -3.58
N ASP A 56 7.80 -16.68 -4.24
CA ASP A 56 8.94 -15.97 -3.65
C ASP A 56 8.53 -14.68 -2.92
N VAL A 57 7.24 -14.34 -2.95
CA VAL A 57 6.73 -13.12 -2.36
C VAL A 57 5.75 -13.49 -1.26
N THR A 58 6.02 -13.06 -0.04
CA THR A 58 5.01 -13.05 1.03
C THR A 58 4.29 -11.70 1.03
N TYR A 59 3.00 -11.70 0.71
CA TYR A 59 2.16 -10.52 0.65
C TYR A 59 1.27 -10.42 1.89
N VAL A 60 1.52 -9.40 2.71
CA VAL A 60 0.75 -9.10 3.92
C VAL A 60 -0.23 -7.95 3.63
N MET A 61 -1.52 -8.21 3.79
CA MET A 61 -2.57 -7.20 3.72
C MET A 61 -3.05 -6.80 5.10
N ILE A 62 -3.21 -5.49 5.31
CA ILE A 62 -3.74 -4.93 6.55
C ILE A 62 -4.91 -4.04 6.16
N GLU A 63 -6.08 -4.25 6.75
CA GLU A 63 -7.27 -3.44 6.47
C GLU A 63 -8.07 -3.22 7.75
N PRO A 64 -8.13 -1.99 8.28
CA PRO A 64 -8.85 -1.74 9.52
C PRO A 64 -10.37 -1.86 9.36
N ASN A 65 -10.92 -1.63 8.16
CA ASN A 65 -12.36 -1.67 7.95
C ASN A 65 -12.86 -3.13 7.76
N PRO A 66 -13.61 -3.71 8.72
CA PRO A 66 -14.08 -5.09 8.63
C PRO A 66 -15.00 -5.34 7.42
N ASN A 67 -15.74 -4.34 6.97
CA ASN A 67 -16.60 -4.47 5.79
C ASN A 67 -15.79 -4.55 4.48
N LEU A 68 -14.63 -3.91 4.44
CA LEU A 68 -13.68 -4.05 3.34
C LEU A 68 -12.90 -5.37 3.44
N PHE A 69 -12.43 -5.69 4.63
CA PHE A 69 -11.68 -6.92 4.91
C PHE A 69 -12.46 -8.19 4.52
N ALA A 70 -13.79 -8.16 4.64
CA ALA A 70 -14.66 -9.26 4.21
C ALA A 70 -14.65 -9.53 2.69
N ARG A 71 -14.07 -8.65 1.86
CA ARG A 71 -14.02 -8.83 0.41
C ARG A 71 -13.11 -10.01 0.03
N PRO A 72 -13.42 -10.77 -1.03
CA PRO A 72 -12.65 -11.96 -1.42
C PRO A 72 -11.16 -11.72 -1.64
N ILE A 73 -10.78 -10.52 -2.06
CA ILE A 73 -9.38 -10.18 -2.38
C ILE A 73 -8.42 -10.34 -1.21
N TYR A 74 -8.88 -10.13 0.04
CA TYR A 74 -8.04 -10.31 1.22
C TYR A 74 -7.73 -11.79 1.49
N ARG A 75 -8.52 -12.72 0.93
CA ARG A 75 -8.23 -14.16 0.98
C ARG A 75 -7.16 -14.61 -0.01
N GLU A 76 -6.74 -13.73 -0.93
CA GLU A 76 -5.69 -14.03 -1.90
C GLU A 76 -4.29 -13.67 -1.39
N ALA A 77 -4.19 -12.91 -0.29
CA ALA A 77 -2.93 -12.59 0.38
C ALA A 77 -2.43 -13.78 1.23
N ASP A 78 -1.13 -13.85 1.49
CA ASP A 78 -0.56 -14.89 2.35
C ASP A 78 -0.94 -14.65 3.81
N ILE A 79 -0.95 -13.38 4.22
CA ILE A 79 -1.40 -12.93 5.52
C ILE A 79 -2.38 -11.77 5.32
N ALA A 80 -3.53 -11.83 5.99
CA ALA A 80 -4.51 -10.76 5.97
C ALA A 80 -5.00 -10.46 7.40
N LEU A 81 -4.86 -9.20 7.84
CA LEU A 81 -5.18 -8.78 9.19
C LEU A 81 -6.16 -7.61 9.20
N CYS A 82 -7.23 -7.76 9.99
CA CYS A 82 -8.23 -6.72 10.18
C CYS A 82 -7.86 -5.79 11.36
N ILE A 83 -6.80 -5.01 11.18
CA ILE A 83 -6.25 -4.12 12.21
C ILE A 83 -5.94 -2.73 11.65
N ALA A 84 -5.89 -1.74 12.52
CA ALA A 84 -5.33 -0.42 12.25
C ALA A 84 -3.88 -0.37 12.77
N LEU A 85 -3.04 0.41 12.09
CA LEU A 85 -1.68 0.72 12.55
C LEU A 85 -1.57 2.21 12.89
N SER A 86 -1.02 2.49 14.06
CA SER A 86 -0.74 3.86 14.53
C SER A 86 0.49 3.88 15.44
N ASP A 87 0.85 5.06 15.95
CA ASP A 87 1.92 5.28 16.94
C ASP A 87 1.44 5.15 18.40
N ASN A 88 0.26 4.57 18.64
CA ASN A 88 -0.31 4.45 19.98
C ASN A 88 0.72 3.86 20.98
N PRO A 89 0.91 4.44 22.18
CA PRO A 89 1.92 3.98 23.13
C PRO A 89 1.68 2.55 23.62
N ASN A 90 0.44 2.07 23.59
CA ASN A 90 0.11 0.70 23.95
C ASN A 90 0.36 -0.24 22.76
N ALA A 91 0.83 -1.45 23.04
CA ALA A 91 1.05 -2.47 22.02
C ALA A 91 -0.22 -2.74 21.18
N ALA A 92 -1.38 -2.79 21.85
CA ALA A 92 -2.68 -2.85 21.21
C ALA A 92 -3.72 -2.05 22.00
N SER A 93 -4.73 -1.54 21.30
CA SER A 93 -5.87 -0.84 21.88
C SER A 93 -7.12 -1.05 21.03
N LEU A 94 -8.28 -0.69 21.56
CA LEU A 94 -9.48 -0.49 20.74
C LEU A 94 -9.57 0.98 20.36
N MET A 95 -9.94 1.28 19.11
CA MET A 95 -10.20 2.64 18.66
C MET A 95 -11.37 2.70 17.70
N LYS A 96 -11.88 3.92 17.47
CA LYS A 96 -12.93 4.16 16.49
C LYS A 96 -12.32 4.36 15.11
N LEU A 97 -12.85 3.66 14.13
CA LEU A 97 -12.65 3.91 12.71
C LEU A 97 -13.93 4.56 12.19
N TYR A 98 -13.84 5.82 11.80
CA TYR A 98 -14.99 6.60 11.37
C TYR A 98 -15.20 6.50 9.85
N PHE A 99 -16.44 6.35 9.40
CA PHE A 99 -16.77 6.18 7.98
C PHE A 99 -16.99 7.53 7.30
N ALA A 100 -16.27 7.78 6.20
CA ALA A 100 -16.52 8.96 5.38
C ALA A 100 -17.80 8.80 4.54
N ASN A 101 -18.57 9.88 4.40
CA ASN A 101 -19.77 9.96 3.56
C ASN A 101 -20.83 8.86 3.83
N LYS A 102 -20.85 8.26 5.02
CA LYS A 102 -21.66 7.09 5.37
C LYS A 102 -21.40 5.85 4.48
N ASP A 103 -20.29 5.83 3.73
CA ASP A 103 -19.88 4.67 2.95
C ASP A 103 -19.03 3.74 3.82
N ARG A 104 -19.72 2.76 4.40
CA ARG A 104 -19.10 1.73 5.26
C ARG A 104 -18.16 0.80 4.50
N THR A 105 -18.15 0.85 3.17
CA THR A 105 -17.28 0.06 2.28
C THR A 105 -16.28 0.91 1.50
N GLY A 106 -16.17 2.19 1.85
CA GLY A 106 -15.24 3.13 1.24
C GLY A 106 -13.83 3.00 1.81
N GLN A 107 -12.83 3.26 0.96
CA GLN A 107 -11.42 3.35 1.35
C GLN A 107 -11.05 4.72 1.96
N GLY A 108 -12.04 5.48 2.43
CA GLY A 108 -11.88 6.80 3.04
C GLY A 108 -12.22 6.81 4.54
N SER A 109 -12.15 5.64 5.20
CA SER A 109 -12.46 5.49 6.62
C SER A 109 -11.25 5.90 7.46
N SER A 110 -11.43 6.86 8.38
CA SER A 110 -10.31 7.48 9.08
C SER A 110 -10.28 7.15 10.57
N LEU A 111 -9.07 7.09 11.10
CA LEU A 111 -8.81 7.05 12.54
C LEU A 111 -8.90 8.45 13.19
N PHE A 112 -8.87 9.51 12.38
CA PHE A 112 -8.86 10.90 12.85
C PHE A 112 -10.27 11.50 12.84
N GLU A 113 -10.63 12.19 13.92
CA GLU A 113 -11.92 12.84 14.12
C GLU A 113 -12.12 14.08 13.22
N ALA A 114 -11.02 14.68 12.74
CA ALA A 114 -11.00 15.98 12.10
C ALA A 114 -11.09 15.94 10.56
N LYS A 115 -11.82 14.99 9.95
CA LYS A 115 -12.10 15.03 8.50
C LYS A 115 -13.47 15.68 8.24
N PRO A 116 -13.56 16.67 7.34
CA PRO A 116 -14.82 17.42 7.11
C PRO A 116 -15.99 16.57 6.58
N ASN A 117 -15.71 15.36 6.10
CA ASN A 117 -16.70 14.46 5.49
C ASN A 117 -17.03 13.23 6.38
N VAL A 118 -16.62 13.27 7.65
CA VAL A 118 -16.79 12.17 8.60
C VAL A 118 -17.82 12.54 9.67
N SER A 119 -18.77 11.65 9.92
CA SER A 119 -19.70 11.78 11.05
C SER A 119 -19.12 11.04 12.25
N LEU A 120 -19.01 11.72 13.39
CA LEU A 120 -18.55 11.10 14.64
C LEU A 120 -19.52 10.02 15.18
N ASP A 121 -20.75 10.00 14.66
CA ASP A 121 -21.80 9.03 15.02
C ASP A 121 -21.77 7.77 14.14
N ASP A 122 -21.03 7.76 13.02
CA ASP A 122 -20.92 6.61 12.12
C ASP A 122 -19.50 6.03 12.13
N TYR A 123 -19.28 5.10 13.06
CA TYR A 123 -17.99 4.45 13.27
C TYR A 123 -18.15 2.95 13.52
N THR A 124 -17.04 2.24 13.40
CA THR A 124 -16.87 0.88 13.95
C THR A 124 -15.71 0.87 14.93
N THR A 125 -15.73 -0.07 15.87
CA THR A 125 -14.57 -0.31 16.75
C THR A 125 -13.61 -1.25 16.04
N VAL A 126 -12.33 -0.91 16.03
CA VAL A 126 -11.26 -1.70 15.41
C VAL A 126 -10.15 -1.97 16.42
N ILE A 127 -9.44 -3.07 16.20
CA ILE A 127 -8.18 -3.33 16.90
C ILE A 127 -7.12 -2.43 16.28
N ASN A 128 -6.49 -1.63 17.12
CA ASN A 128 -5.34 -0.82 16.77
C ASN A 128 -4.09 -1.44 17.36
N VAL A 129 -3.05 -1.56 16.55
CA VAL A 129 -1.76 -2.10 16.95
C VAL A 129 -0.70 -1.03 16.72
N ASN A 130 0.19 -0.87 17.70
CA ASN A 130 1.34 0.01 17.52
C ASN A 130 2.19 -0.47 16.33
N ALA A 131 2.52 0.42 15.41
CA ALA A 131 3.22 0.08 14.16
C ALA A 131 4.61 -0.53 14.42
N SER A 132 5.34 -0.05 15.43
CA SER A 132 6.64 -0.62 15.82
C SER A 132 6.52 -1.98 16.48
N HIS A 133 5.44 -2.22 17.23
CA HIS A 133 5.15 -3.55 17.76
C HIS A 133 4.80 -4.53 16.64
N PHE A 134 3.91 -4.11 15.72
CA PHE A 134 3.51 -4.90 14.57
C PHE A 134 4.69 -5.27 13.66
N ALA A 135 5.55 -4.29 13.32
CA ALA A 135 6.72 -4.52 12.49
C ALA A 135 7.65 -5.59 13.09
N ARG A 136 7.88 -5.55 14.40
CA ARG A 136 8.67 -6.57 15.11
C ARG A 136 8.01 -7.93 15.08
N MET A 137 6.70 -8.01 15.33
CA MET A 137 5.98 -9.28 15.28
C MET A 137 6.08 -9.95 13.90
N ILE A 138 5.91 -9.18 12.82
CA ILE A 138 6.06 -9.71 11.45
C ILE A 138 7.50 -10.14 11.18
N LYS A 139 8.48 -9.31 11.56
CA LYS A 139 9.90 -9.64 11.41
C LYS A 139 10.24 -10.95 12.10
N ASP A 140 9.91 -11.06 13.38
CA ASP A 140 10.26 -12.21 14.21
C ASP A 140 9.57 -13.48 13.70
N ALA A 141 8.30 -13.40 13.32
CA ALA A 141 7.58 -14.52 12.73
C ALA A 141 8.17 -14.98 11.39
N TYR A 142 8.47 -14.04 10.49
CA TYR A 142 9.03 -14.33 9.17
C TYR A 142 10.44 -14.91 9.27
N GLU A 143 11.31 -14.30 10.09
CA GLU A 143 12.69 -14.74 10.27
C GLU A 143 12.80 -16.11 10.94
N ALA A 144 11.86 -16.45 11.83
CA ALA A 144 11.79 -17.78 12.44
C ALA A 144 11.51 -18.89 11.41
N GLU A 145 10.76 -18.59 10.35
CA GLU A 145 10.37 -19.56 9.32
C GLU A 145 11.30 -19.55 8.10
N HIS A 146 11.77 -18.38 7.68
CA HIS A 146 12.43 -18.17 6.38
C HIS A 146 13.86 -17.63 6.49
N GLY A 147 14.34 -17.31 7.70
CA GLY A 147 15.65 -16.71 7.90
C GLY A 147 15.71 -15.22 7.54
N THR A 148 16.94 -14.68 7.42
CA THR A 148 17.17 -13.23 7.38
C THR A 148 17.52 -12.66 6.00
N ASP A 149 17.50 -13.51 4.97
CA ASP A 149 17.81 -13.15 3.58
C ASP A 149 16.52 -12.80 2.82
N TYR A 150 16.08 -11.56 3.00
CA TYR A 150 14.87 -11.03 2.38
C TYR A 150 14.93 -9.50 2.34
N CYS A 151 14.10 -8.92 1.48
CA CYS A 151 13.80 -7.50 1.47
C CYS A 151 12.33 -7.25 1.83
N VAL A 152 12.04 -6.03 2.25
CA VAL A 152 10.71 -5.55 2.62
C VAL A 152 10.34 -4.39 1.71
N ILE A 153 9.16 -4.49 1.12
CA ILE A 153 8.52 -3.41 0.38
C ILE A 153 7.24 -3.05 1.12
N LEU A 154 7.14 -1.80 1.57
CA LEU A 154 5.99 -1.32 2.30
C LEU A 154 5.01 -0.63 1.35
N ARG A 155 3.79 -1.14 1.22
CA ARG A 155 2.74 -0.47 0.45
C ARG A 155 1.75 0.24 1.38
N LEU A 156 1.58 1.56 1.24
CA LEU A 156 0.75 2.37 2.11
C LEU A 156 -0.44 3.03 1.39
N ASN A 157 -1.54 3.09 2.12
CA ASN A 157 -2.70 3.94 1.88
C ASN A 157 -3.41 4.04 3.24
N ASN A 158 -2.83 4.81 4.15
CA ASN A 158 -3.14 4.78 5.57
C ASN A 158 -3.51 6.18 6.09
N GLU A 159 -4.40 6.88 5.39
CA GLU A 159 -5.19 8.04 5.83
C GLU A 159 -4.59 9.01 6.89
N GLY A 160 -3.28 9.29 6.86
CA GLY A 160 -2.60 10.18 7.79
C GLY A 160 -1.71 9.50 8.86
N ALA A 161 -1.53 8.18 8.85
CA ALA A 161 -0.59 7.45 9.70
C ALA A 161 0.58 6.85 8.88
N GLU A 162 0.80 7.33 7.65
CA GLU A 162 1.88 6.86 6.79
C GLU A 162 3.26 7.13 7.38
N VAL A 163 3.47 8.30 7.99
CA VAL A 163 4.78 8.75 8.50
C VAL A 163 5.28 7.80 9.60
N GLU A 164 4.42 7.49 10.54
CA GLU A 164 4.66 6.69 11.74
C GLU A 164 4.92 5.25 11.35
N VAL A 165 4.17 4.72 10.38
CA VAL A 165 4.36 3.36 9.87
C VAL A 165 5.68 3.27 9.11
N ILE A 166 6.02 4.22 8.23
CA ILE A 166 7.31 4.21 7.51
C ILE A 166 8.48 4.23 8.50
N LYS A 167 8.46 5.15 9.48
CA LYS A 167 9.52 5.26 10.48
C LYS A 167 9.63 4.00 11.34
N SER A 168 8.50 3.40 11.74
CA SER A 168 8.49 2.17 12.53
C SER A 168 9.07 0.97 11.77
N PHE A 169 8.74 0.84 10.48
CA PHE A 169 9.28 -0.20 9.63
C PHE A 169 10.77 0.03 9.33
N GLU A 170 11.20 1.27 9.07
CA GLU A 170 12.62 1.58 8.88
C GLU A 170 13.44 1.27 10.14
N ALA A 171 12.95 1.64 11.32
CA ALA A 171 13.63 1.35 12.58
C ALA A 171 13.77 -0.17 12.85
N THR A 172 12.84 -0.98 12.32
CA THR A 172 12.81 -2.44 12.56
C THR A 172 13.57 -3.23 11.51
N PHE A 173 13.37 -2.92 10.22
CA PHE A 173 13.95 -3.65 9.10
C PHE A 173 15.25 -3.02 8.59
N GLY A 174 15.48 -1.73 8.89
CA GLY A 174 16.68 -0.99 8.51
C GLY A 174 16.95 -1.11 7.01
N PRO A 175 18.16 -1.53 6.60
CA PRO A 175 18.51 -1.69 5.19
C PRO A 175 17.63 -2.67 4.40
N ARG A 176 16.89 -3.57 5.07
CA ARG A 176 15.97 -4.48 4.39
C ARG A 176 14.69 -3.79 3.92
N LEU A 177 14.35 -2.61 4.44
CA LEU A 177 13.24 -1.81 3.89
C LEU A 177 13.70 -1.12 2.61
N GLU A 178 13.48 -1.77 1.48
CA GLU A 178 14.07 -1.37 0.20
C GLU A 178 13.17 -0.47 -0.64
N GLY A 179 11.92 -0.26 -0.24
CA GLY A 179 11.05 0.68 -0.93
C GLY A 179 9.70 0.87 -0.27
N VAL A 180 9.11 2.03 -0.56
CA VAL A 180 7.74 2.37 -0.16
C VAL A 180 6.90 2.60 -1.43
N LEU A 181 5.78 1.91 -1.53
CA LEU A 181 4.80 2.05 -2.60
C LEU A 181 3.54 2.74 -2.07
N GLY A 182 2.92 3.65 -2.81
CA GLY A 182 1.63 4.18 -2.38
C GLY A 182 1.29 5.57 -2.90
N SER A 183 0.50 6.30 -2.12
CA SER A 183 0.21 7.71 -2.34
C SER A 183 0.36 8.45 -1.02
N LEU A 184 1.15 9.52 -0.99
CA LEU A 184 1.27 10.43 0.15
C LEU A 184 0.41 11.70 -0.03
N ALA A 185 -0.52 11.69 -1.00
CA ALA A 185 -1.35 12.85 -1.29
C ALA A 185 -2.21 13.28 -0.09
N ASP A 186 -2.61 12.33 0.76
CA ASP A 186 -3.41 12.64 1.96
C ASP A 186 -2.55 13.12 3.12
N VAL A 187 -1.26 12.80 3.18
CA VAL A 187 -0.32 13.40 4.15
C VAL A 187 -0.27 14.92 3.97
N ALA A 188 -0.15 15.40 2.74
CA ALA A 188 -0.19 16.83 2.45
C ALA A 188 -1.52 17.49 2.85
N LYS A 189 -2.65 16.77 2.77
CA LYS A 189 -3.96 17.31 3.13
C LYS A 189 -4.20 17.31 4.65
N VAL A 190 -3.73 16.29 5.35
CA VAL A 190 -3.98 16.08 6.78
C VAL A 190 -2.94 16.82 7.64
N HIS A 191 -1.66 16.70 7.29
CA HIS A 191 -0.54 17.22 8.09
C HIS A 191 0.15 18.43 7.44
N GLY A 192 -0.14 18.70 6.18
CA GLY A 192 0.40 19.83 5.44
C GLY A 192 1.68 19.51 4.66
N GLN A 193 2.10 20.49 3.83
CA GLN A 193 3.29 20.36 2.99
C GLN A 193 4.61 20.15 3.76
N PRO A 194 4.84 20.77 4.95
CA PRO A 194 6.07 20.55 5.70
C PRO A 194 6.27 19.08 6.10
N GLU A 195 5.23 18.42 6.59
CA GLU A 195 5.26 17.00 6.97
C GLU A 195 5.56 16.11 5.75
N LEU A 196 4.92 16.42 4.61
CA LEU A 196 5.16 15.72 3.36
C LEU A 196 6.63 15.83 2.92
N ASN A 197 7.21 17.03 3.00
CA ASN A 197 8.62 17.22 2.67
C ASN A 197 9.53 16.46 3.63
N ALA A 198 9.24 16.52 4.94
CA ALA A 198 10.02 15.85 5.96
C ALA A 198 10.05 14.32 5.78
N ILE A 199 8.94 13.70 5.37
CA ILE A 199 8.92 12.25 5.12
C ILE A 199 9.68 11.88 3.84
N TYR A 200 9.62 12.69 2.79
CA TYR A 200 10.47 12.48 1.60
C TYR A 200 11.96 12.63 1.92
N ASP A 201 12.33 13.65 2.69
CA ASP A 201 13.71 13.87 3.12
C ASP A 201 14.20 12.73 4.01
N PHE A 202 13.34 12.24 4.92
CA PHE A 202 13.64 11.05 5.73
C PHE A 202 13.92 9.84 4.84
N MET A 203 13.00 9.47 3.94
CA MET A 203 13.18 8.32 3.05
C MET A 203 14.44 8.46 2.19
N LYS A 204 14.68 9.65 1.64
CA LYS A 204 15.89 9.95 0.86
C LYS A 204 17.17 9.79 1.69
N SER A 205 17.18 10.27 2.94
CA SER A 205 18.34 10.14 3.84
C SER A 205 18.66 8.69 4.20
N LYS A 206 17.66 7.80 4.12
CA LYS A 206 17.78 6.37 4.37
C LYS A 206 17.97 5.53 3.10
N GLY A 207 17.98 6.16 1.92
CA GLY A 207 18.09 5.45 0.65
C GLY A 207 16.83 4.65 0.27
N ILE A 208 15.67 4.99 0.85
CA ILE A 208 14.40 4.30 0.61
C ILE A 208 13.68 5.00 -0.55
N PRO A 209 13.56 4.38 -1.74
CA PRO A 209 12.80 4.95 -2.84
C PRO A 209 11.29 4.94 -2.53
N PHE A 210 10.62 6.03 -2.90
CA PHE A 210 9.16 6.10 -2.92
C PHE A 210 8.67 5.95 -4.37
N ILE A 211 7.84 4.95 -4.63
CA ILE A 211 7.26 4.69 -5.95
C ILE A 211 5.74 4.85 -5.87
N PRO A 212 5.13 5.76 -6.63
CA PRO A 212 3.68 5.93 -6.62
C PRO A 212 2.97 4.62 -7.00
N LEU A 213 1.99 4.20 -6.20
CA LEU A 213 1.12 3.05 -6.50
C LEU A 213 -0.27 3.26 -5.89
N TYR A 214 -1.21 3.68 -6.73
CA TYR A 214 -2.59 3.94 -6.37
C TYR A 214 -3.54 3.55 -7.51
N SER A 215 -4.82 3.90 -7.42
CA SER A 215 -5.84 3.46 -8.37
C SER A 215 -5.64 3.94 -9.82
N ALA A 216 -4.79 4.93 -10.07
CA ALA A 216 -4.51 5.39 -11.42
C ALA A 216 -3.59 4.40 -12.16
N PHE A 217 -4.02 4.00 -13.35
CA PHE A 217 -3.31 3.08 -14.23
C PHE A 217 -1.88 3.55 -14.57
N THR A 218 -1.63 4.87 -14.56
CA THR A 218 -0.31 5.45 -14.81
C THR A 218 0.70 5.21 -13.70
N SER A 219 0.24 4.92 -12.47
CA SER A 219 1.13 4.60 -11.35
C SER A 219 1.63 3.15 -11.34
N TRP A 220 1.02 2.28 -12.16
CA TRP A 220 1.29 0.83 -12.08
C TRP A 220 2.61 0.39 -12.73
N PRO A 221 3.01 0.91 -13.92
CA PRO A 221 4.19 0.39 -14.62
C PRO A 221 5.46 0.42 -13.77
N ASP A 222 5.76 1.55 -13.12
CA ASP A 222 7.01 1.71 -12.37
C ASP A 222 7.01 0.91 -11.07
N ALA A 223 5.85 0.83 -10.39
CA ALA A 223 5.71 0.02 -9.18
C ALA A 223 5.85 -1.48 -9.48
N ILE A 224 5.25 -1.97 -10.57
CA ILE A 224 5.37 -3.37 -10.98
C ILE A 224 6.82 -3.68 -11.38
N ALA A 225 7.46 -2.81 -12.14
CA ALA A 225 8.87 -2.97 -12.53
C ALA A 225 9.80 -2.96 -11.30
N PHE A 226 9.54 -2.10 -10.33
CA PHE A 226 10.30 -2.04 -9.08
C PHE A 226 10.19 -3.35 -8.28
N VAL A 227 8.97 -3.85 -8.04
CA VAL A 227 8.77 -5.12 -7.33
C VAL A 227 9.42 -6.28 -8.09
N ARG A 228 9.30 -6.29 -9.42
CA ARG A 228 9.98 -7.28 -10.27
C ARG A 228 11.49 -7.27 -10.04
N GLY A 229 12.13 -6.10 -10.06
CA GLY A 229 13.58 -5.98 -9.87
C GLY A 229 14.04 -6.55 -8.53
N LYS A 230 13.23 -6.41 -7.47
CA LYS A 230 13.52 -6.99 -6.16
C LYS A 230 13.36 -8.51 -6.11
N VAL A 231 12.38 -9.06 -6.81
CA VAL A 231 12.21 -10.52 -6.92
C VAL A 231 13.30 -11.16 -7.79
N GLU A 232 13.76 -10.47 -8.83
CA GLU A 232 14.81 -10.96 -9.73
C GLU A 232 16.23 -10.82 -9.13
N GLY A 233 16.40 -10.03 -8.06
CA GLY A 233 17.69 -9.76 -7.41
C GLY A 233 18.57 -8.76 -8.17
N THR A 234 17.98 -7.90 -9.01
CA THR A 234 18.68 -7.05 -9.99
C THR A 234 18.84 -5.58 -9.60
N LEU A 235 18.63 -5.19 -8.34
CA LEU A 235 18.85 -3.80 -7.87
C LEU A 235 19.27 -3.72 -6.40
#